data_AF-A0A4Q9QSP9-F1
#
_entry.id   AF-A0A4Q9QSP9-F1
#
_cell.length_a   1.000
_cell.length_b   1.000
_cell.length_c   1.000
_cell.angle_alpha   90.00
_cell.angle_beta   90.00
_cell.angle_gamma   90.00
#
_symmetry.space_group_name_H-M   'P 1'
#
loop_
_entity.id
_entity.type
_entity.pdbx_description
1 polymer ?
#
loop_
_entity_poly.entity_id
_entity_poly.type
_entity_poly.pdbx_seq_one_letter_code
_entity_poly.pdbx_strand_id
1 'polypeptide(L)'
;MKGGPEDYIGAVLCLRGTLYFKEAHTPLVREALCQCFDEFRHLAEPHLTWLWREEPPQGKPLTAYGDAKSLREMMGAMDEDDHLSFCYTSGKQSRDASAWVFDVYGKRGWQARIGRDLSVLEFSIPLLYQEQQPLDFLRLFLGFARRLNPEQGYVSYAFNLSPTSQSSNEPTEAFMAARMPELDVGTAALLANRPQFKQPKIKTISWLTLLDQERLDLAGGLEALRAQLPSSHFAFYDYGNGVVIQAGAYPYLGGDAEDPKPAAYVLLNHVLKGIRYETVGSLHGGSHDGELRLVGWSADQWLKRLDVTESEIPAWRAKLLANEPALSAANTLPERL
;
A
#
# COMPACT_ATOMS: atom_id res chain seq x y z
N MET A 1 -8.20 -25.96 12.03
CA MET A 1 -8.40 -26.39 10.62
C MET A 1 -9.55 -27.38 10.48
N LYS A 2 -10.79 -26.85 10.42
CA LYS A 2 -11.93 -27.59 9.86
C LYS A 2 -12.00 -27.23 8.37
N GLY A 3 -11.96 -28.24 7.50
CA GLY A 3 -11.82 -28.06 6.05
C GLY A 3 -10.48 -28.64 5.61
N GLY A 4 -10.51 -29.65 4.75
CA GLY A 4 -9.30 -30.19 4.14
C GLY A 4 -8.59 -29.16 3.26
N PRO A 5 -7.52 -29.55 2.54
CA PRO A 5 -6.86 -28.67 1.59
C PRO A 5 -7.88 -28.16 0.57
N GLU A 6 -7.97 -26.84 0.43
CA GLU A 6 -8.79 -26.19 -0.56
C GLU A 6 -7.94 -25.88 -1.81
N ASP A 7 -8.48 -26.16 -2.99
CA ASP A 7 -7.77 -25.95 -4.26
C ASP A 7 -7.89 -24.49 -4.76
N TYR A 8 -7.05 -23.60 -4.23
CA TYR A 8 -6.89 -22.21 -4.69
C TYR A 8 -5.56 -21.59 -4.30
N ILE A 9 -5.25 -20.45 -4.91
CA ILE A 9 -4.09 -19.63 -4.56
C ILE A 9 -4.47 -18.70 -3.39
N GLY A 10 -3.91 -18.97 -2.22
CA GLY A 10 -4.20 -18.22 -0.99
C GLY A 10 -3.50 -16.86 -0.87
N ALA A 11 -2.29 -16.75 -1.41
CA ALA A 11 -1.47 -15.54 -1.34
C ALA A 11 -0.53 -15.46 -2.56
N VAL A 12 -0.30 -14.24 -3.07
CA VAL A 12 0.66 -13.96 -4.15
C VAL A 12 1.52 -12.76 -3.77
N LEU A 13 2.85 -12.91 -3.85
CA LEU A 13 3.80 -11.82 -3.64
C LEU A 13 3.75 -10.85 -4.82
N CYS A 14 3.66 -9.56 -4.53
CA CYS A 14 3.53 -8.49 -5.52
C CYS A 14 4.17 -7.20 -5.02
N LEU A 15 4.30 -6.21 -5.91
CA LEU A 15 4.54 -4.83 -5.51
C LEU A 15 3.18 -4.14 -5.39
N ARG A 16 2.86 -3.64 -4.19
CA ARG A 16 1.57 -3.00 -3.89
C ARG A 16 1.78 -1.56 -3.44
N GLY A 17 0.94 -0.67 -3.98
CA GLY A 17 0.77 0.69 -3.53
C GLY A 17 -0.53 0.84 -2.78
N THR A 18 -0.49 1.56 -1.67
CA THR A 18 -1.64 1.84 -0.81
C THR A 18 -1.73 3.35 -0.60
N LEU A 19 -2.90 3.93 -0.87
CA LEU A 19 -3.20 5.34 -0.66
C LEU A 19 -4.39 5.48 0.28
N TYR A 20 -4.26 6.32 1.30
CA TYR A 20 -5.36 6.68 2.20
C TYR A 20 -5.81 8.10 1.90
N PHE A 21 -7.06 8.26 1.49
CA PHE A 21 -7.63 9.53 1.04
C PHE A 21 -9.02 9.74 1.63
N LYS A 22 -9.58 10.93 1.43
CA LYS A 22 -10.89 11.33 1.98
C LYS A 22 -11.92 11.54 0.86
N GLU A 23 -13.17 11.75 1.25
CA GLU A 23 -14.23 12.22 0.34
C GLU A 23 -14.58 11.25 -0.80
N ALA A 24 -14.35 9.94 -0.64
CA ALA A 24 -14.65 8.92 -1.65
C ALA A 24 -16.13 8.84 -2.07
N HIS A 25 -17.02 9.39 -1.25
CA HIS A 25 -18.45 9.52 -1.55
C HIS A 25 -18.75 10.63 -2.57
N THR A 26 -17.84 11.59 -2.76
CA THR A 26 -18.07 12.75 -3.63
C THR A 26 -17.91 12.41 -5.12
N PRO A 27 -18.65 13.09 -6.03
CA PRO A 27 -18.48 12.90 -7.46
C PRO A 27 -17.06 13.19 -7.96
N LEU A 28 -16.39 14.19 -7.38
CA LEU A 28 -15.04 14.60 -7.78
C LEU A 28 -14.02 13.47 -7.52
N VAL A 29 -14.05 12.88 -6.33
CA VAL A 29 -13.12 11.80 -5.98
C VAL A 29 -13.48 10.50 -6.69
N ARG A 30 -14.76 10.22 -6.93
CA ARG A 30 -15.18 9.07 -7.77
C ARG A 30 -14.67 9.19 -9.20
N GLU A 31 -14.72 10.38 -9.78
CA GLU A 31 -14.13 10.65 -11.08
C GLU A 31 -12.60 10.45 -11.07
N ALA A 32 -11.92 10.95 -10.03
CA ALA A 32 -10.49 10.72 -9.85
C ALA A 32 -10.13 9.22 -9.75
N LEU A 33 -10.94 8.42 -9.04
CA LEU A 33 -10.78 6.96 -8.97
C LEU A 33 -10.98 6.30 -10.34
N CYS A 34 -11.95 6.75 -11.13
CA CYS A 34 -12.14 6.29 -12.50
C CYS A 34 -10.90 6.55 -13.35
N GLN A 35 -10.31 7.75 -13.26
CA GLN A 35 -9.08 8.10 -13.96
C GLN A 35 -7.88 7.26 -13.51
N CYS A 36 -7.77 6.97 -12.21
CA CYS A 36 -6.74 6.07 -11.69
C CYS A 36 -6.90 4.66 -12.27
N PHE A 37 -8.12 4.15 -12.33
CA PHE A 37 -8.40 2.84 -12.92
C PHE A 37 -8.14 2.81 -14.43
N ASP A 38 -8.52 3.85 -15.16
CA ASP A 38 -8.25 3.97 -16.59
C ASP A 38 -6.74 3.91 -16.86
N GLU A 39 -5.92 4.62 -16.08
CA GLU A 39 -4.46 4.55 -16.20
C GLU A 39 -3.89 3.17 -15.82
N PHE A 40 -4.37 2.56 -14.73
CA PHE A 40 -3.99 1.20 -14.34
C PHE A 40 -4.29 0.17 -15.43
N ARG A 41 -5.46 0.29 -16.09
CA ARG A 41 -5.89 -0.63 -17.16
C ARG A 41 -4.94 -0.65 -18.35
N HIS A 42 -4.24 0.45 -18.66
CA HIS A 42 -3.27 0.46 -19.75
C HIS A 42 -2.17 -0.60 -19.56
N LEU A 43 -1.89 -0.98 -18.31
CA LEU A 43 -0.93 -2.03 -17.98
C LEU A 43 -1.62 -3.38 -17.71
N ALA A 44 -2.74 -3.36 -16.99
CA ALA A 44 -3.33 -4.55 -16.39
C ALA A 44 -4.43 -5.22 -17.24
N GLU A 45 -5.07 -4.50 -18.17
CA GLU A 45 -6.28 -4.96 -18.88
C GLU A 45 -6.15 -6.34 -19.54
N PRO A 46 -5.03 -6.71 -20.19
CA PRO A 46 -4.86 -8.05 -20.76
C PRO A 46 -4.89 -9.20 -19.73
N HIS A 47 -4.75 -8.88 -18.44
CA HIS A 47 -4.64 -9.84 -17.35
C HIS A 47 -5.87 -9.90 -16.45
N LEU A 48 -6.76 -8.91 -16.49
CA LEU A 48 -7.92 -8.84 -15.59
C LEU A 48 -8.97 -9.88 -15.97
N THR A 49 -9.43 -10.64 -14.96
CA THR A 49 -10.35 -11.77 -15.15
C THR A 49 -11.65 -11.60 -14.36
N TRP A 50 -11.61 -10.97 -13.18
CA TRP A 50 -12.77 -10.84 -12.31
C TRP A 50 -12.91 -9.45 -11.71
N LEU A 51 -14.17 -9.08 -11.44
CA LEU A 51 -14.56 -7.95 -10.62
C LEU A 51 -15.41 -8.44 -9.45
N TRP A 52 -14.94 -8.12 -8.24
CA TRP A 52 -15.69 -8.28 -6.99
C TRP A 52 -16.21 -6.94 -6.51
N ARG A 53 -17.46 -6.92 -6.05
CA ARG A 53 -18.10 -5.77 -5.41
C ARG A 53 -18.83 -6.26 -4.17
N GLU A 54 -18.46 -5.75 -3.01
CA GLU A 54 -19.23 -5.98 -1.78
C GLU A 54 -20.52 -5.16 -1.85
N GLU A 55 -21.67 -5.78 -1.56
CA GLU A 55 -22.99 -5.13 -1.50
C GLU A 55 -23.28 -4.14 -2.65
N PRO A 56 -23.16 -4.54 -3.93
CA PRO A 56 -23.37 -3.61 -5.03
C PRO A 56 -24.84 -3.17 -5.07
N PRO A 57 -25.15 -1.86 -5.22
CA PRO A 57 -26.54 -1.40 -5.32
C PRO A 57 -27.26 -1.97 -6.55
N GLN A 58 -26.51 -2.31 -7.59
CA GLN A 58 -27.00 -2.94 -8.82
C GLN A 58 -26.00 -3.98 -9.32
N GLY A 59 -26.52 -5.08 -9.88
CA GLY A 59 -25.71 -6.17 -10.44
C GLY A 59 -25.40 -7.28 -9.44
N LYS A 60 -24.45 -8.15 -9.79
CA LYS A 60 -24.01 -9.27 -8.94
C LYS A 60 -22.71 -8.90 -8.22
N PRO A 61 -22.46 -9.44 -7.02
CA PRO A 61 -21.19 -9.24 -6.30
C PRO A 61 -19.96 -9.73 -7.07
N LEU A 62 -20.10 -10.73 -7.93
CA LEU A 62 -19.03 -11.26 -8.77
C LEU A 62 -19.45 -11.20 -10.24
N THR A 63 -18.58 -10.62 -11.07
CA THR A 63 -18.73 -10.58 -12.53
C THR A 63 -17.39 -10.91 -13.19
N ALA A 64 -17.41 -11.60 -14.34
CA ALA A 64 -16.21 -11.73 -15.16
C ALA A 64 -15.83 -10.35 -15.73
N TYR A 65 -14.54 -10.04 -15.80
CA TYR A 65 -14.09 -8.69 -16.18
C TYR A 65 -14.61 -8.27 -17.57
N GLY A 66 -14.57 -9.17 -18.57
CA GLY A 66 -15.06 -8.89 -19.92
C GLY A 66 -16.57 -8.63 -20.03
N ASP A 67 -17.35 -9.05 -19.04
CA ASP A 67 -18.80 -8.82 -18.98
C ASP A 67 -19.16 -7.62 -18.09
N ALA A 68 -18.18 -7.05 -17.37
CA ALA A 68 -18.41 -5.95 -16.45
C ALA A 68 -18.62 -4.63 -17.22
N LYS A 69 -19.53 -3.80 -16.71
CA LYS A 69 -19.62 -2.40 -17.13
C LYS A 69 -18.33 -1.67 -16.75
N SER A 70 -18.05 -0.54 -17.39
CA SER A 70 -16.91 0.28 -16.99
C SER A 70 -17.07 0.79 -15.55
N LEU A 71 -15.95 1.04 -14.85
CA LEU A 71 -15.97 1.59 -13.48
C LEU A 71 -16.78 2.90 -13.43
N ARG A 72 -16.63 3.74 -14.44
CA ARG A 72 -17.30 5.04 -14.58
C ARG A 72 -18.82 4.91 -14.71
N GLU A 73 -19.31 3.98 -15.53
CA GLU A 73 -20.75 3.70 -15.62
C GLU A 73 -21.31 3.18 -14.29
N MET A 74 -20.56 2.31 -13.60
CA MET A 74 -20.99 1.79 -12.29
C MET A 74 -21.01 2.89 -11.23
N MET A 75 -19.96 3.70 -11.12
CA MET A 75 -19.88 4.82 -10.17
C MET A 75 -20.91 5.91 -10.46
N GLY A 76 -21.21 6.19 -11.73
CA GLY A 76 -22.23 7.18 -12.12
C GLY A 76 -23.66 6.79 -11.76
N ALA A 77 -23.91 5.50 -11.51
CA ALA A 77 -25.20 5.00 -11.06
C ALA A 77 -25.33 4.89 -9.52
N MET A 78 -24.27 5.22 -8.77
CA MET A 78 -24.23 5.11 -7.32
C MET A 78 -24.56 6.43 -6.63
N ASP A 79 -25.30 6.38 -5.52
CA ASP A 79 -25.52 7.49 -4.59
C ASP A 79 -24.31 7.70 -3.65
N GLU A 80 -24.21 8.84 -2.97
CA GLU A 80 -23.15 9.13 -2.00
C GLU A 80 -23.10 8.14 -0.81
N ASP A 81 -24.24 7.53 -0.46
CA ASP A 81 -24.36 6.60 0.67
C ASP A 81 -24.31 5.12 0.27
N ASP A 82 -24.14 4.81 -1.02
CA ASP A 82 -23.90 3.47 -1.51
C ASP A 82 -22.52 2.93 -1.10
N HIS A 83 -22.41 1.62 -0.91
CA HIS A 83 -21.14 0.97 -0.58
C HIS A 83 -20.16 1.06 -1.74
N LEU A 84 -19.02 1.72 -1.52
CA LEU A 84 -17.95 1.80 -2.51
C LEU A 84 -16.92 0.68 -2.27
N SER A 85 -17.14 -0.45 -2.92
CA SER A 85 -16.22 -1.59 -2.93
C SER A 85 -16.05 -2.14 -4.34
N PHE A 86 -14.82 -2.11 -4.85
CA PHE A 86 -14.46 -2.65 -6.16
C PHE A 86 -13.10 -3.30 -6.09
N CYS A 87 -13.02 -4.60 -6.34
CA CYS A 87 -11.76 -5.34 -6.41
C CYS A 87 -11.66 -6.02 -7.78
N TYR A 88 -10.84 -5.45 -8.65
CA TYR A 88 -10.46 -6.05 -9.93
C TYR A 88 -9.24 -6.93 -9.73
N THR A 89 -9.26 -8.16 -10.24
CA THR A 89 -8.22 -9.17 -10.02
C THR A 89 -7.95 -9.99 -11.29
N SER A 90 -6.76 -10.60 -11.34
CA SER A 90 -6.27 -11.46 -12.43
C SER A 90 -6.23 -12.96 -12.07
N GLY A 91 -6.92 -13.36 -11.00
CA GLY A 91 -6.99 -14.76 -10.57
C GLY A 91 -7.60 -15.68 -11.63
N LYS A 92 -7.09 -16.92 -11.75
CA LYS A 92 -7.67 -17.90 -12.68
C LYS A 92 -9.08 -18.29 -12.23
N GLN A 93 -9.22 -18.65 -10.95
CA GLN A 93 -10.50 -18.72 -10.26
C GLN A 93 -10.81 -17.36 -9.62
N SER A 94 -12.09 -17.05 -9.44
CA SER A 94 -12.51 -15.79 -8.81
C SER A 94 -12.01 -15.64 -7.37
N ARG A 95 -11.71 -16.75 -6.69
CA ARG A 95 -11.17 -16.78 -5.34
C ARG A 95 -9.64 -16.78 -5.26
N ASP A 96 -8.94 -16.93 -6.39
CA ASP A 96 -7.48 -16.96 -6.38
C ASP A 96 -6.92 -15.58 -6.04
N ALA A 97 -5.93 -15.54 -5.15
CA ALA A 97 -5.02 -14.42 -5.04
C ALA A 97 -4.29 -14.21 -6.38
N SER A 98 -3.98 -12.96 -6.71
CA SER A 98 -3.29 -12.62 -7.95
C SER A 98 -2.44 -11.36 -7.78
N ALA A 99 -1.49 -11.14 -8.70
CA ALA A 99 -0.55 -10.02 -8.61
C ALA A 99 -1.07 -8.73 -9.23
N TRP A 100 -1.95 -8.80 -10.25
CA TRP A 100 -2.65 -7.61 -10.75
C TRP A 100 -3.94 -7.44 -9.95
N VAL A 101 -3.96 -6.42 -9.09
CA VAL A 101 -5.14 -6.04 -8.32
C VAL A 101 -5.33 -4.53 -8.38
N PHE A 102 -6.58 -4.08 -8.47
CA PHE A 102 -7.01 -2.71 -8.19
C PHE A 102 -8.22 -2.78 -7.27
N ASP A 103 -8.04 -2.36 -6.02
CA ASP A 103 -9.02 -2.50 -4.93
C ASP A 103 -9.36 -1.14 -4.32
N VAL A 104 -10.64 -0.79 -4.35
CA VAL A 104 -11.19 0.45 -3.81
C VAL A 104 -12.09 0.10 -2.64
N TYR A 105 -11.82 0.73 -1.50
CA TYR A 105 -12.71 0.76 -0.35
C TYR A 105 -12.99 2.22 0.05
N GLY A 106 -14.20 2.69 -0.22
CA GLY A 106 -14.61 4.06 0.07
C GLY A 106 -15.58 4.18 1.23
N LYS A 107 -15.47 5.31 1.94
CA LYS A 107 -16.45 5.72 2.95
C LYS A 107 -17.67 6.35 2.30
N ARG A 108 -18.83 6.02 2.87
CA ARG A 108 -20.14 6.59 2.51
C ARG A 108 -20.27 8.02 3.04
N GLY A 109 -21.12 8.83 2.42
CA GLY A 109 -21.35 10.23 2.81
C GLY A 109 -21.74 10.37 4.28
N TRP A 110 -22.61 9.51 4.80
CA TRP A 110 -23.00 9.54 6.21
C TRP A 110 -21.84 9.21 7.16
N GLN A 111 -20.90 8.35 6.75
CA GLN A 111 -19.71 8.04 7.54
C GLN A 111 -18.78 9.26 7.59
N ALA A 112 -18.62 9.95 6.46
CA ALA A 112 -17.84 11.18 6.38
C ALA A 112 -18.42 12.27 7.31
N ARG A 113 -19.75 12.46 7.30
CA ARG A 113 -20.46 13.42 8.16
C ARG A 113 -20.22 13.20 9.67
N ILE A 114 -19.94 11.97 10.10
CA ILE A 114 -19.61 11.65 11.50
C ILE A 114 -18.09 11.54 11.76
N GLY A 115 -17.27 12.03 10.84
CA GLY A 115 -15.81 12.08 10.96
C GLY A 115 -15.10 10.75 10.67
N ARG A 116 -15.73 9.81 9.97
CA ARG A 116 -15.16 8.51 9.56
C ARG A 116 -14.96 8.45 8.05
N ASP A 117 -14.13 9.34 7.52
CA ASP A 117 -13.99 9.56 6.07
C ASP A 117 -12.73 8.95 5.43
N LEU A 118 -11.93 8.17 6.18
CA LEU A 118 -10.72 7.58 5.62
C LEU A 118 -11.05 6.41 4.68
N SER A 119 -10.77 6.61 3.40
CA SER A 119 -10.95 5.66 2.30
C SER A 119 -9.59 5.18 1.79
N VAL A 120 -9.60 4.10 1.01
CA VAL A 120 -8.39 3.40 0.60
C VAL A 120 -8.46 3.01 -0.87
N LEU A 121 -7.33 3.19 -1.56
CA LEU A 121 -7.03 2.57 -2.85
C LEU A 121 -5.79 1.71 -2.68
N GLU A 122 -5.90 0.42 -3.02
CA GLU A 122 -4.76 -0.48 -3.16
C GLU A 122 -4.65 -0.93 -4.62
N PHE A 123 -3.44 -0.95 -5.15
CA PHE A 123 -3.19 -1.46 -6.49
C PHE A 123 -1.83 -2.13 -6.56
N SER A 124 -1.67 -3.11 -7.43
CA SER A 124 -0.47 -3.94 -7.45
C SER A 124 -0.16 -4.51 -8.83
N ILE A 125 1.12 -4.85 -8.99
CA ILE A 125 1.68 -5.45 -10.19
C ILE A 125 2.55 -6.67 -9.84
N PRO A 126 2.77 -7.59 -10.80
CA PRO A 126 3.73 -8.68 -10.65
C PRO A 126 5.17 -8.18 -10.52
N LEU A 127 5.99 -8.89 -9.74
CA LEU A 127 7.41 -8.58 -9.56
C LEU A 127 8.18 -8.53 -10.88
N LEU A 128 7.95 -9.50 -11.75
CA LEU A 128 8.61 -9.56 -13.05
C LEU A 128 8.30 -8.33 -13.93
N TYR A 129 7.08 -7.80 -13.83
CA TYR A 129 6.72 -6.57 -14.55
C TYR A 129 7.49 -5.37 -13.98
N GLN A 130 7.57 -5.26 -12.65
CA GLN A 130 8.36 -4.19 -12.00
C GLN A 130 9.84 -4.26 -12.39
N GLU A 131 10.43 -5.44 -12.47
CA GLU A 131 11.84 -5.62 -12.87
C GLU A 131 12.09 -5.17 -14.32
N GLN A 132 11.12 -5.41 -15.21
CA GLN A 132 11.21 -5.05 -16.62
C GLN A 132 10.87 -3.58 -16.89
N GLN A 133 9.98 -3.00 -16.09
CA GLN A 133 9.47 -1.63 -16.25
C GLN A 133 9.55 -0.85 -14.93
N PRO A 134 10.77 -0.56 -14.42
CA PRO A 134 10.98 -0.06 -13.05
C PRO A 134 10.35 1.30 -12.75
N LEU A 135 10.04 2.09 -13.79
CA LEU A 135 9.47 3.44 -13.66
C LEU A 135 7.95 3.47 -13.76
N ASP A 136 7.30 2.43 -14.30
CA ASP A 136 5.87 2.48 -14.59
C ASP A 136 5.04 2.54 -13.31
N PHE A 137 5.39 1.73 -12.30
CA PHE A 137 4.70 1.78 -11.01
C PHE A 137 4.90 3.10 -10.27
N LEU A 138 6.11 3.67 -10.34
CA LEU A 138 6.40 4.98 -9.75
C LEU A 138 5.55 6.08 -10.41
N ARG A 139 5.41 6.07 -11.74
CA ARG A 139 4.52 7.01 -12.46
C ARG A 139 3.06 6.82 -12.06
N LEU A 140 2.57 5.58 -12.02
CA LEU A 140 1.21 5.28 -11.56
C LEU A 140 0.96 5.82 -10.15
N PHE A 141 1.85 5.52 -9.20
CA PHE A 141 1.70 5.96 -7.82
C PHE A 141 1.66 7.49 -7.68
N LEU A 142 2.56 8.20 -8.38
CA LEU A 142 2.57 9.67 -8.38
C LEU A 142 1.33 10.25 -9.06
N GLY A 143 0.90 9.66 -10.19
CA GLY A 143 -0.33 10.05 -10.87
C GLY A 143 -1.56 9.88 -9.98
N PHE A 144 -1.64 8.79 -9.22
CA PHE A 144 -2.77 8.53 -8.32
C PHE A 144 -2.73 9.47 -7.12
N ALA A 145 -1.54 9.70 -6.55
CA ALA A 145 -1.34 10.67 -5.48
C ALA A 145 -1.82 12.07 -5.87
N ARG A 146 -1.44 12.55 -7.07
CA ARG A 146 -1.87 13.86 -7.60
C ARG A 146 -3.38 13.99 -7.78
N ARG A 147 -4.06 12.90 -8.15
CA ARG A 147 -5.52 12.89 -8.40
C ARG A 147 -6.34 12.73 -7.12
N LEU A 148 -5.90 11.87 -6.22
CA LEU A 148 -6.66 11.50 -5.01
C LEU A 148 -6.30 12.35 -3.80
N ASN A 149 -5.19 13.08 -3.85
CA ASN A 149 -4.71 13.92 -2.76
C ASN A 149 -4.69 13.20 -1.38
N PRO A 150 -3.99 12.05 -1.27
CA PRO A 150 -4.02 11.21 -0.08
C PRO A 150 -3.28 11.85 1.10
N GLU A 151 -3.71 11.56 2.33
CA GLU A 151 -3.05 12.04 3.55
C GLU A 151 -1.77 11.25 3.86
N GLN A 152 -1.76 9.97 3.49
CA GLN A 152 -0.62 9.07 3.60
C GLN A 152 -0.69 7.98 2.56
N GLY A 153 0.45 7.40 2.23
CA GLY A 153 0.52 6.24 1.35
C GLY A 153 1.91 5.64 1.33
N TYR A 154 2.03 4.46 0.75
CA TYR A 154 3.31 3.78 0.62
C TYR A 154 3.27 2.77 -0.52
N VAL A 155 4.45 2.38 -0.99
CA VAL A 155 4.65 1.29 -1.93
C VAL A 155 5.68 0.32 -1.37
N SER A 156 5.33 -0.96 -1.37
CA SER A 156 6.06 -2.03 -0.71
C SER A 156 5.84 -3.36 -1.42
N TYR A 157 6.74 -4.32 -1.21
CA TYR A 157 6.35 -5.70 -1.42
C TYR A 157 5.28 -6.11 -0.43
N ALA A 158 4.29 -6.86 -0.90
CA ALA A 158 3.17 -7.32 -0.09
C ALA A 158 2.64 -8.65 -0.62
N PHE A 159 1.90 -9.38 0.21
CA PHE A 159 1.04 -10.43 -0.30
C PHE A 159 -0.35 -9.86 -0.60
N ASN A 160 -0.80 -10.06 -1.84
CA ASN A 160 -2.23 -10.04 -2.11
C ASN A 160 -2.79 -11.37 -1.63
N LEU A 161 -3.74 -11.31 -0.69
CA LEU A 161 -4.45 -12.48 -0.21
C LEU A 161 -5.69 -12.74 -1.08
N SER A 162 -6.21 -13.97 -1.03
CA SER A 162 -7.46 -14.30 -1.71
C SER A 162 -8.57 -13.30 -1.33
N PRO A 163 -9.25 -12.67 -2.31
CA PRO A 163 -10.20 -11.59 -2.04
C PRO A 163 -11.38 -12.04 -1.17
N THR A 164 -11.78 -13.32 -1.27
CA THR A 164 -12.91 -13.91 -0.54
C THR A 164 -12.50 -14.73 0.67
N SER A 165 -11.20 -14.99 0.85
CA SER A 165 -10.69 -15.88 1.91
C SER A 165 -9.50 -15.24 2.66
N GLN A 166 -9.46 -13.90 2.76
CA GLN A 166 -8.34 -13.17 3.36
C GLN A 166 -7.98 -13.70 4.75
N SER A 167 -8.96 -13.80 5.67
CA SER A 167 -8.72 -14.24 7.04
C SER A 167 -8.08 -15.64 7.11
N SER A 168 -8.44 -16.56 6.20
CA SER A 168 -7.83 -17.89 6.16
C SER A 168 -6.37 -17.88 5.70
N ASN A 169 -5.93 -16.82 5.02
CA ASN A 169 -4.59 -16.69 4.44
C ASN A 169 -3.68 -15.69 5.17
N GLU A 170 -4.21 -14.86 6.06
CA GLU A 170 -3.42 -13.97 6.95
C GLU A 170 -2.33 -14.71 7.75
N PRO A 171 -2.50 -15.98 8.21
CA PRO A 171 -1.41 -16.70 8.87
C PRO A 171 -0.18 -16.92 7.99
N THR A 172 -0.37 -17.09 6.68
CA THR A 172 0.74 -17.19 5.71
C THR A 172 1.45 -15.83 5.61
N GLU A 173 0.72 -14.73 5.50
CA GLU A 173 1.32 -13.38 5.51
C GLU A 173 2.09 -13.11 6.80
N ALA A 174 1.52 -13.44 7.97
CA ALA A 174 2.16 -13.26 9.26
C ALA A 174 3.47 -14.07 9.38
N PHE A 175 3.48 -15.30 8.86
CA PHE A 175 4.67 -16.15 8.85
C PHE A 175 5.78 -15.58 7.97
N MET A 176 5.42 -15.02 6.81
CA MET A 176 6.37 -14.40 5.88
C MET A 176 6.90 -13.06 6.38
N ALA A 177 6.07 -12.25 7.04
CA ALA A 177 6.46 -10.96 7.60
C ALA A 177 7.60 -11.04 8.63
N ALA A 178 7.70 -12.17 9.34
CA ALA A 178 8.81 -12.41 10.27
C ALA A 178 10.15 -12.65 9.57
N ARG A 179 10.15 -12.98 8.27
CA ARG A 179 11.33 -13.29 7.45
C ARG A 179 11.68 -12.18 6.46
N MET A 180 10.72 -11.33 6.13
CA MET A 180 10.83 -10.26 5.15
C MET A 180 10.50 -8.91 5.81
N PRO A 181 11.48 -8.23 6.43
CA PRO A 181 11.24 -6.95 7.11
C PRO A 181 10.72 -5.83 6.21
N GLU A 182 10.85 -5.93 4.90
CA GLU A 182 10.32 -4.99 3.92
C GLU A 182 8.81 -5.17 3.67
N LEU A 183 8.27 -6.36 3.95
CA LEU A 183 6.95 -6.80 3.54
C LEU A 183 5.87 -6.00 4.27
N ASP A 184 4.96 -5.40 3.50
CA ASP A 184 3.74 -4.81 4.02
C ASP A 184 2.71 -5.87 4.36
N VAL A 185 1.98 -5.63 5.46
CA VAL A 185 1.05 -6.59 6.04
C VAL A 185 -0.27 -5.94 6.44
N GLY A 186 -1.31 -6.76 6.45
CA GLY A 186 -2.66 -6.39 6.86
C GLY A 186 -3.42 -5.63 5.79
N THR A 187 -4.75 -5.62 5.95
CA THR A 187 -5.67 -5.01 4.99
C THR A 187 -5.81 -3.51 5.26
N ALA A 188 -5.54 -2.67 4.26
CA ALA A 188 -5.63 -1.23 4.45
C ALA A 188 -7.07 -0.76 4.73
N ALA A 189 -8.08 -1.38 4.12
CA ALA A 189 -9.49 -1.14 4.43
C ALA A 189 -9.86 -1.47 5.90
N LEU A 190 -9.27 -2.53 6.48
CA LEU A 190 -9.44 -2.85 7.89
C LEU A 190 -8.85 -1.75 8.78
N LEU A 191 -7.63 -1.30 8.47
CA LEU A 191 -6.95 -0.22 9.20
C LEU A 191 -7.72 1.09 9.14
N ALA A 192 -8.27 1.46 7.99
CA ALA A 192 -9.10 2.66 7.84
C ALA A 192 -10.38 2.65 8.71
N ASN A 193 -10.76 1.49 9.26
CA ASN A 193 -11.86 1.34 10.20
C ASN A 193 -11.41 1.25 11.68
N ARG A 194 -10.11 1.21 11.96
CA ARG A 194 -9.60 1.03 13.34
C ARG A 194 -9.61 2.36 14.10
N PRO A 195 -10.15 2.39 15.33
CA PRO A 195 -10.09 3.59 16.18
C PRO A 195 -8.69 4.11 16.49
N GLN A 196 -7.68 3.24 16.45
CA GLN A 196 -6.27 3.56 16.71
C GLN A 196 -5.58 4.18 15.49
N PHE A 197 -6.11 3.98 14.29
CA PHE A 197 -5.52 4.47 13.03
C PHE A 197 -5.99 5.91 12.75
N LYS A 198 -5.56 6.83 13.63
CA LYS A 198 -5.91 8.27 13.58
C LYS A 198 -4.72 9.16 13.24
N GLN A 199 -5.03 10.20 12.47
CA GLN A 199 -4.08 11.18 11.96
C GLN A 199 -3.64 12.21 13.03
N PRO A 200 -2.52 12.91 12.80
CA PRO A 200 -1.57 12.80 11.68
C PRO A 200 -0.44 11.81 11.98
N LYS A 201 -0.54 10.60 11.45
CA LYS A 201 0.51 9.56 11.55
C LYS A 201 0.65 8.77 10.25
N ILE A 202 1.76 8.05 10.11
CA ILE A 202 2.00 7.10 9.01
C ILE A 202 2.05 5.66 9.50
N LYS A 203 1.47 4.73 8.73
CA LYS A 203 1.53 3.28 9.02
C LYS A 203 2.97 2.77 9.04
N THR A 204 3.73 3.03 7.99
CA THR A 204 5.00 2.36 7.74
C THR A 204 5.89 3.17 6.81
N ILE A 205 7.17 2.80 6.76
CA ILE A 205 8.15 3.25 5.79
C ILE A 205 8.41 2.08 4.84
N SER A 206 8.49 2.37 3.54
CA SER A 206 8.88 1.41 2.51
C SER A 206 9.52 2.12 1.30
N TRP A 207 9.62 1.42 0.16
CA TRP A 207 10.28 1.90 -1.06
C TRP A 207 9.82 3.30 -1.43
N LEU A 208 8.49 3.49 -1.53
CA LEU A 208 7.90 4.82 -1.62
C LEU A 208 7.11 5.09 -0.34
N THR A 209 7.27 6.29 0.21
CA THR A 209 6.51 6.77 1.38
C THR A 209 5.95 8.16 1.06
N LEU A 210 4.63 8.31 1.11
CA LEU A 210 3.93 9.56 0.85
C LEU A 210 3.55 10.24 2.16
N LEU A 211 3.90 11.52 2.26
CA LEU A 211 3.51 12.43 3.33
C LEU A 211 2.72 13.58 2.74
N ASP A 212 1.54 13.87 3.26
CA ASP A 212 0.91 15.18 3.04
C ASP A 212 1.65 16.30 3.78
N GLN A 213 1.23 17.54 3.54
CA GLN A 213 1.89 18.71 4.10
C GLN A 213 1.90 18.68 5.63
N GLU A 214 0.81 18.27 6.29
CA GLU A 214 0.74 18.18 7.75
C GLU A 214 1.79 17.21 8.31
N ARG A 215 1.93 16.01 7.72
CA ARG A 215 2.96 15.04 8.13
C ARG A 215 4.37 15.46 7.77
N LEU A 216 4.54 16.12 6.63
CA LEU A 216 5.83 16.66 6.23
C LEU A 216 6.31 17.72 7.21
N ASP A 217 5.43 18.61 7.66
CA ASP A 217 5.74 19.64 8.65
C ASP A 217 6.09 19.01 10.01
N LEU A 218 5.35 17.98 10.44
CA LEU A 218 5.66 17.22 11.66
C LEU A 218 7.00 16.46 11.57
N ALA A 219 7.44 16.12 10.36
CA ALA A 219 8.76 15.54 10.10
C ALA A 219 9.87 16.61 10.00
N GLY A 220 9.55 17.89 10.17
CA GLY A 220 10.51 19.01 10.11
C GLY A 220 10.63 19.67 8.73
N GLY A 221 9.81 19.29 7.76
CA GLY A 221 9.79 19.86 6.41
C GLY A 221 10.78 19.21 5.44
N LEU A 222 10.61 19.50 4.15
CA LEU A 222 11.39 18.90 3.06
C LEU A 222 12.90 19.13 3.21
N GLU A 223 13.34 20.35 3.51
CA GLU A 223 14.77 20.67 3.63
C GLU A 223 15.44 19.92 4.78
N ALA A 224 14.73 19.70 5.90
CA ALA A 224 15.24 18.90 7.01
C ALA A 224 15.41 17.43 6.63
N LEU A 225 14.50 16.88 5.82
CA LEU A 225 14.63 15.53 5.28
C LEU A 225 15.81 15.41 4.31
N ARG A 226 15.96 16.38 3.39
CA ARG A 226 17.08 16.41 2.41
C ARG A 226 18.44 16.56 3.09
N ALA A 227 18.53 17.31 4.18
CA ALA A 227 19.77 17.45 4.96
C ALA A 227 20.17 16.14 5.65
N GLN A 228 19.19 15.34 6.08
CA GLN A 228 19.43 14.09 6.79
C GLN A 228 19.64 12.90 5.86
N LEU A 229 19.09 12.90 4.65
CA LEU A 229 19.07 11.73 3.77
C LEU A 229 20.01 11.92 2.56
N PRO A 230 20.91 10.95 2.24
CA PRO A 230 21.81 11.08 1.10
C PRO A 230 21.06 11.20 -0.24
N SER A 231 21.22 12.31 -0.96
CA SER A 231 20.57 12.55 -2.26
C SER A 231 20.96 11.55 -3.37
N SER A 232 22.04 10.79 -3.18
CA SER A 232 22.42 9.69 -4.06
C SER A 232 21.48 8.49 -3.98
N HIS A 233 20.73 8.33 -2.89
CA HIS A 233 19.86 7.17 -2.64
C HIS A 233 18.41 7.55 -2.32
N PHE A 234 18.13 8.83 -2.09
CA PHE A 234 16.78 9.33 -1.84
C PHE A 234 16.36 10.34 -2.90
N ALA A 235 15.16 10.14 -3.43
CA ALA A 235 14.49 11.10 -4.32
C ALA A 235 13.19 11.57 -3.68
N PHE A 236 12.82 12.81 -3.97
CA PHE A 236 11.59 13.45 -3.48
C PHE A 236 10.78 13.90 -4.69
N TYR A 237 9.49 13.68 -4.66
CA TYR A 237 8.58 14.08 -5.72
C TYR A 237 7.42 14.87 -5.14
N ASP A 238 7.15 16.03 -5.70
CA ASP A 238 5.94 16.79 -5.38
C ASP A 238 4.72 16.13 -6.04
N TYR A 239 3.66 15.98 -5.25
CA TYR A 239 2.36 15.54 -5.74
C TYR A 239 1.26 16.61 -5.54
N GLY A 240 1.63 17.82 -5.09
CA GLY A 240 0.77 18.98 -4.94
C GLY A 240 0.46 19.35 -3.48
N ASN A 241 0.16 18.35 -2.64
CA ASN A 241 -0.18 18.55 -1.22
C ASN A 241 0.83 17.89 -0.27
N GLY A 242 2.07 17.74 -0.72
CA GLY A 242 3.13 17.09 0.05
C GLY A 242 4.12 16.39 -0.86
N VAL A 243 4.81 15.38 -0.32
CA VAL A 243 5.92 14.72 -1.01
C VAL A 243 5.80 13.20 -0.99
N VAL A 244 6.24 12.59 -2.08
CA VAL A 244 6.57 11.16 -2.13
C VAL A 244 8.08 11.02 -2.02
N ILE A 245 8.52 10.24 -1.04
CA ILE A 245 9.93 9.94 -0.78
C ILE A 245 10.22 8.55 -1.34
N GLN A 246 11.15 8.47 -2.28
CA GLN A 246 11.71 7.21 -2.77
C GLN A 246 12.98 6.89 -1.97
N ALA A 247 12.96 5.76 -1.26
CA ALA A 247 14.07 5.25 -0.47
C ALA A 247 14.78 4.13 -1.23
N GLY A 248 15.90 4.44 -1.88
CA GLY A 248 16.67 3.49 -2.67
C GLY A 248 16.23 3.38 -4.13
N ALA A 249 17.12 2.80 -4.95
CA ALA A 249 16.91 2.68 -6.39
C ALA A 249 15.76 1.74 -6.77
N TYR A 250 15.53 0.68 -6.00
CA TYR A 250 14.52 -0.34 -6.32
C TYR A 250 13.77 -0.74 -5.05
N PRO A 251 12.53 -1.26 -5.17
CA PRO A 251 11.89 -1.92 -4.05
C PRO A 251 12.77 -3.11 -3.62
N TYR A 252 13.29 -3.04 -2.41
CA TYR A 252 14.23 -4.03 -1.89
C TYR A 252 13.51 -5.28 -1.42
N LEU A 253 13.98 -6.46 -1.84
CA LEU A 253 13.60 -7.75 -1.28
C LEU A 253 14.80 -8.25 -0.48
N GLY A 254 14.64 -8.43 0.82
CA GLY A 254 15.70 -8.95 1.68
C GLY A 254 16.06 -10.37 1.29
N GLY A 255 17.35 -10.63 1.05
CA GLY A 255 17.90 -11.98 1.04
C GLY A 255 18.18 -12.48 2.46
N ASP A 256 18.71 -13.71 2.58
CA ASP A 256 19.07 -14.36 3.85
C ASP A 256 20.34 -13.78 4.51
N ALA A 257 20.46 -12.46 4.55
CA ALA A 257 21.54 -11.77 5.26
C ALA A 257 21.29 -11.75 6.77
N GLU A 258 22.37 -11.69 7.55
CA GLU A 258 22.34 -11.66 9.03
C GLU A 258 21.53 -10.47 9.59
N ASP A 259 21.51 -9.33 8.87
CA ASP A 259 20.48 -8.30 9.03
C ASP A 259 19.80 -7.98 7.68
N PRO A 260 18.57 -8.51 7.45
CA PRO A 260 17.84 -8.34 6.20
C PRO A 260 17.25 -6.93 6.00
N LYS A 261 17.40 -6.02 6.97
CA LYS A 261 16.84 -4.67 6.87
C LYS A 261 17.48 -3.85 5.73
N PRO A 262 16.69 -3.20 4.85
CA PRO A 262 17.22 -2.29 3.83
C PRO A 262 17.73 -1.00 4.47
N ALA A 263 18.96 -0.59 4.18
CA ALA A 263 19.58 0.56 4.83
C ALA A 263 18.83 1.86 4.52
N ALA A 264 18.35 2.03 3.29
CA ALA A 264 17.52 3.18 2.93
C ALA A 264 16.24 3.26 3.79
N TYR A 265 15.61 2.12 4.09
CA TYR A 265 14.37 2.11 4.86
C TYR A 265 14.65 2.35 6.34
N VAL A 266 15.74 1.81 6.89
CA VAL A 266 16.17 2.07 8.27
C VAL A 266 16.44 3.54 8.50
N LEU A 267 17.18 4.19 7.58
CA LEU A 267 17.50 5.62 7.70
C LEU A 267 16.25 6.50 7.60
N LEU A 268 15.36 6.24 6.64
CA LEU A 268 14.11 6.99 6.53
C LEU A 268 13.19 6.73 7.73
N ASN A 269 13.12 5.48 8.20
CA ASN A 269 12.37 5.10 9.39
C ASN A 269 12.88 5.84 10.64
N HIS A 270 14.20 5.98 10.80
CA HIS A 270 14.77 6.73 11.92
C HIS A 270 14.31 8.19 11.90
N VAL A 271 14.36 8.84 10.74
CA VAL A 271 13.95 10.25 10.57
C VAL A 271 12.43 10.44 10.78
N LEU A 272 11.60 9.51 10.29
CA LEU A 272 10.14 9.59 10.39
C LEU A 272 9.56 8.89 11.63
N LYS A 273 10.39 8.37 12.53
CA LYS A 273 9.96 7.58 13.69
C LYS A 273 8.93 8.32 14.56
N GLY A 274 9.11 9.63 14.74
CA GLY A 274 8.24 10.47 15.57
C GLY A 274 6.79 10.57 15.07
N ILE A 275 6.56 10.36 13.77
CA ILE A 275 5.23 10.45 13.15
C ILE A 275 4.64 9.09 12.76
N ARG A 276 5.37 7.99 12.99
CA ARG A 276 4.88 6.63 12.73
C ARG A 276 3.94 6.17 13.84
N TYR A 277 2.95 5.33 13.52
CA TYR A 277 2.18 4.63 14.54
C TYR A 277 3.09 3.73 15.40
N GLU A 278 2.90 3.78 16.71
CA GLU A 278 3.51 2.81 17.63
C GLU A 278 2.62 1.59 17.84
N THR A 279 1.32 1.78 17.65
CA THR A 279 0.31 0.74 17.67
C THR A 279 -0.86 1.12 16.76
N VAL A 280 -1.45 0.12 16.12
CA VAL A 280 -2.71 0.21 15.38
C VAL A 280 -3.74 -0.77 15.92
N GLY A 281 -3.47 -1.35 17.10
CA GLY A 281 -4.23 -2.45 17.69
C GLY A 281 -3.99 -3.77 16.99
N SER A 282 -4.37 -3.90 15.72
CA SER A 282 -4.22 -5.16 14.96
C SER A 282 -4.11 -4.89 13.47
N LEU A 283 -3.12 -5.52 12.83
CA LEU A 283 -2.96 -5.53 11.37
C LEU A 283 -3.82 -6.62 10.73
N HIS A 284 -4.13 -7.67 11.51
CA HIS A 284 -4.92 -8.83 11.11
C HIS A 284 -6.27 -8.92 11.84
N GLY A 285 -7.12 -9.83 11.36
CA GLY A 285 -8.28 -10.32 12.07
C GLY A 285 -7.91 -11.07 13.36
N GLY A 286 -8.89 -11.27 14.24
CA GLY A 286 -8.70 -12.08 15.43
C GLY A 286 -8.42 -13.54 15.06
N SER A 287 -7.60 -14.22 15.87
CA SER A 287 -7.36 -15.66 15.73
C SER A 287 -8.60 -16.45 16.14
N HIS A 288 -8.98 -17.47 15.37
CA HIS A 288 -10.11 -18.35 15.66
C HIS A 288 -9.69 -19.70 16.25
N ASP A 289 -8.59 -20.26 15.74
CA ASP A 289 -8.07 -21.60 16.06
C ASP A 289 -6.67 -21.54 16.71
N GLY A 290 -6.18 -20.36 17.09
CA GLY A 290 -4.81 -20.16 17.61
C GLY A 290 -3.76 -19.99 16.52
N GLU A 291 -4.17 -19.75 15.27
CA GLU A 291 -3.28 -19.44 14.16
C GLU A 291 -2.50 -18.14 14.35
N LEU A 292 -1.31 -18.06 13.74
CA LEU A 292 -0.44 -16.90 13.77
C LEU A 292 -1.14 -15.68 13.17
N ARG A 293 -1.14 -14.56 13.90
CA ARG A 293 -1.70 -13.28 13.47
C ARG A 293 -0.84 -12.13 13.98
N LEU A 294 -0.86 -11.01 13.25
CA LEU A 294 -0.27 -9.75 13.66
C LEU A 294 -1.30 -8.91 14.41
N VAL A 295 -1.46 -9.20 15.70
CA VAL A 295 -2.43 -8.58 16.62
C VAL A 295 -1.73 -8.16 17.92
N GLY A 296 -2.13 -7.01 18.48
CA GLY A 296 -1.54 -6.46 19.70
C GLY A 296 -0.02 -6.30 19.58
N TRP A 297 0.72 -6.96 20.47
CA TRP A 297 2.18 -6.86 20.54
C TRP A 297 2.87 -7.24 19.23
N SER A 298 2.43 -8.28 18.50
CA SER A 298 3.08 -8.68 17.25
C SER A 298 2.86 -7.66 16.13
N ALA A 299 1.71 -6.99 16.11
CA ALA A 299 1.48 -5.85 15.22
C ALA A 299 2.40 -4.67 15.55
N ASP A 300 2.57 -4.36 16.83
CA ASP A 300 3.46 -3.29 17.29
C ASP A 300 4.93 -3.58 16.96
N GLN A 301 5.37 -4.84 17.06
CA GLN A 301 6.71 -5.23 16.63
C GLN A 301 6.90 -5.08 15.12
N TRP A 302 5.88 -5.44 14.33
CA TRP A 302 5.94 -5.22 12.89
C TRP A 302 6.04 -3.73 12.52
N LEU A 303 5.31 -2.84 13.22
CA LEU A 303 5.44 -1.40 13.02
C LEU A 303 6.85 -0.89 13.35
N LYS A 304 7.52 -1.52 14.32
CA LYS A 304 8.87 -1.16 14.81
C LYS A 304 9.98 -1.98 14.16
N ARG A 305 9.68 -2.82 13.16
CA ARG A 305 10.63 -3.80 12.59
C ARG A 305 11.90 -3.18 11.99
N LEU A 306 11.87 -1.89 11.64
CA LEU A 306 12.98 -1.12 11.08
C LEU A 306 13.71 -0.25 12.12
N ASP A 307 13.34 -0.34 13.40
CA ASP A 307 13.96 0.45 14.46
C ASP A 307 15.37 -0.05 14.75
N VAL A 308 16.27 0.93 14.89
CA VAL A 308 17.65 0.76 15.35
C VAL A 308 17.96 1.86 16.35
N THR A 309 19.01 1.67 17.15
CA THR A 309 19.47 2.70 18.09
C THR A 309 20.14 3.85 17.34
N GLU A 310 20.13 5.05 17.92
CA GLU A 310 20.74 6.24 17.32
C GLU A 310 22.25 6.04 17.05
N SER A 311 22.94 5.30 17.92
CA SER A 311 24.35 4.94 17.75
C SER A 311 24.64 4.07 16.53
N GLU A 312 23.64 3.37 15.99
CA GLU A 312 23.81 2.51 14.80
C GLU A 312 23.66 3.29 13.48
N ILE A 313 23.05 4.47 13.50
CA ILE A 313 22.74 5.27 12.30
C ILE A 313 23.97 5.57 11.43
N PRO A 314 25.15 5.93 11.97
CA PRO A 314 26.35 6.11 11.16
C PRO A 314 26.75 4.83 10.39
N ALA A 315 26.61 3.66 11.00
CA ALA A 315 26.93 2.38 10.36
C ALA A 315 25.94 2.04 9.24
N TRP A 316 24.65 2.30 9.45
CA TRP A 316 23.62 2.15 8.41
C TRP A 316 23.82 3.11 7.24
N ARG A 317 24.25 4.34 7.50
CA ARG A 317 24.61 5.30 6.45
C ARG A 317 25.81 4.81 5.64
N ALA A 318 26.83 4.26 6.30
CA ALA A 318 27.97 3.68 5.60
C ALA A 318 27.56 2.46 4.76
N LYS A 319 26.71 1.57 5.29
CA LYS A 319 26.16 0.41 4.56
C LYS A 319 25.41 0.84 3.31
N LEU A 320 24.54 1.84 3.40
CA LEU A 320 23.81 2.41 2.27
C LEU A 320 24.78 2.86 1.16
N LEU A 321 25.74 3.72 1.52
CA LEU A 321 26.66 4.33 0.53
C LEU A 321 27.64 3.34 -0.09
N ALA A 322 27.98 2.25 0.60
CA ALA A 322 28.94 1.26 0.13
C ALA A 322 28.31 0.12 -0.68
N ASN A 323 27.10 -0.32 -0.29
CA ASN A 323 26.57 -1.61 -0.73
C ASN A 323 25.27 -1.50 -1.54
N GLU A 324 24.49 -0.42 -1.39
CA GLU A 324 23.23 -0.28 -2.10
C GLU A 324 23.41 0.54 -3.39
N PRO A 325 22.63 0.24 -4.45
CA PRO A 325 22.72 0.97 -5.70
C PRO A 325 22.19 2.40 -5.54
N ALA A 326 23.00 3.35 -6.02
CA ALA A 326 22.58 4.74 -6.14
C ALA A 326 21.46 4.92 -7.17
N LEU A 327 20.69 6.00 -7.01
CA LEU A 327 19.67 6.44 -7.93
C LEU A 327 20.28 6.78 -9.30
N SER A 328 19.54 6.44 -10.36
CA SER A 328 19.91 6.71 -11.74
C SER A 328 18.69 7.03 -12.59
N ALA A 329 18.88 7.48 -13.82
CA ALA A 329 17.78 7.71 -14.77
C ALA A 329 16.96 6.45 -15.09
N ALA A 330 17.49 5.24 -14.80
CA ALA A 330 16.76 3.99 -15.00
C ALA A 330 15.69 3.74 -13.93
N ASN A 331 15.77 4.42 -12.78
CA ASN A 331 14.96 4.11 -11.61
C ASN A 331 14.43 5.34 -10.85
N THR A 332 14.67 6.53 -11.40
CA THR A 332 14.11 7.78 -10.91
C THR A 332 13.48 8.57 -12.05
N LEU A 333 12.47 9.37 -11.73
CA LEU A 333 11.86 10.28 -12.68
C LEU A 333 12.62 11.61 -12.71
N PRO A 334 12.65 12.30 -13.87
CA PRO A 334 13.37 13.57 -14.02
C PRO A 334 12.77 14.71 -13.18
N GLU A 335 11.50 14.58 -12.76
CA GLU A 335 10.75 15.57 -11.97
C GLU A 335 11.05 15.55 -10.46
N ARG A 336 12.13 14.85 -10.03
CA ARG A 336 12.53 14.84 -8.62
C ARG A 336 13.02 16.22 -8.15
N LEU A 337 12.65 16.59 -6.93
CA LEU A 337 12.98 17.88 -6.27
C LEU A 337 14.44 18.01 -5.88
#